data_AF-A0A410PNP3-F1
#
_entry.id   AF-A0A410PNP3-F1
#
_cell.length_a   1.000
_cell.length_b   1.000
_cell.length_c   1.000
_cell.angle_alpha   90.00
_cell.angle_beta   90.00
_cell.angle_gamma   90.00
#
_symmetry.space_group_name_H-M   'P 1'
#
loop_
_entity.id
_entity.type
_entity.pdbx_description
1 polymer ?
#
loop_
_entity_poly.entity_id
_entity_poly.type
_entity_poly.pdbx_seq_one_letter_code
_entity_poly.pdbx_strand_id
1 'polypeptide(L)'
;MKYIYDGFFNSMLVVLVTLPVITLIISAILSLFIKKRIFILSFIFIVYIILTFTIFNSSFLVWVPVYIIIAYIGTLFGDSIRFFKNK
;
A
#
# COMPACT_ATOMS: atom_id res chain seq x y z
N MET A 1 -25.08 -21.21 2.08
CA MET A 1 -24.79 -20.03 2.93
C MET A 1 -23.34 -19.96 3.42
N LYS A 2 -22.73 -21.04 3.95
CA LYS A 2 -21.34 -21.04 4.46
C LYS A 2 -20.29 -20.45 3.48
N TYR A 3 -20.31 -20.88 2.22
CA TYR A 3 -19.40 -20.39 1.16
C TYR A 3 -19.51 -18.88 0.84
N ILE A 4 -20.67 -18.26 1.08
CA ILE A 4 -20.87 -16.83 0.80
C ILE A 4 -20.22 -15.99 1.91
N TYR A 5 -20.32 -16.45 3.17
CA TYR A 5 -19.64 -15.81 4.29
C TYR A 5 -18.12 -15.95 4.18
N ASP A 6 -17.62 -17.14 3.83
CA ASP A 6 -16.19 -17.38 3.68
C ASP A 6 -15.58 -16.50 2.57
N GLY A 7 -16.27 -16.32 1.43
CA GLY A 7 -15.83 -15.41 0.36
C GLY A 7 -15.84 -13.94 0.77
N PHE A 8 -16.86 -13.49 1.50
CA PHE A 8 -16.98 -12.11 1.98
C PHE A 8 -15.90 -11.75 3.00
N PHE A 9 -15.70 -12.57 4.03
CA PHE A 9 -14.66 -12.35 5.04
C PHE A 9 -13.26 -12.31 4.42
N ASN A 10 -12.97 -13.21 3.47
CA ASN A 10 -11.69 -13.19 2.75
C ASN A 10 -11.48 -11.90 1.97
N SER A 11 -12.53 -11.39 1.30
CA SER A 11 -12.42 -10.14 0.53
C SER A 11 -12.14 -8.91 1.42
N MET A 12 -12.73 -8.84 2.61
CA MET A 12 -12.49 -7.75 3.56
C MET A 12 -11.10 -7.83 4.19
N LEU A 13 -10.60 -9.04 4.50
CA LEU A 13 -9.25 -9.23 5.02
C LEU A 13 -8.17 -8.75 4.04
N VAL A 14 -8.40 -8.90 2.74
CA VAL A 14 -7.47 -8.39 1.73
C VAL A 14 -7.37 -6.87 1.79
N VAL A 15 -8.51 -6.19 1.82
CA VAL A 15 -8.59 -4.71 1.82
C VAL A 15 -8.08 -4.12 3.14
N LEU A 16 -8.45 -4.71 4.27
CA LEU A 16 -8.20 -4.12 5.60
C LEU A 16 -6.85 -4.51 6.21
N VAL A 17 -6.26 -5.62 5.77
CA VAL A 17 -5.02 -6.14 6.39
C VAL A 17 -3.94 -6.36 5.33
N THR A 18 -4.25 -7.13 4.29
CA THR A 18 -3.21 -7.58 3.35
C THR A 18 -2.64 -6.43 2.52
N LEU A 19 -3.50 -5.62 1.90
CA LEU A 19 -3.08 -4.48 1.09
C LEU A 19 -2.36 -3.40 1.91
N PRO A 20 -2.84 -2.99 3.10
CA PRO A 20 -2.10 -2.11 4.01
C PRO A 20 -0.68 -2.60 4.32
N VAL A 21 -0.54 -3.86 4.73
CA VAL A 21 0.74 -4.44 5.15
C VAL A 21 1.71 -4.52 3.96
N ILE A 22 1.23 -4.99 2.81
CA ILE A 22 2.03 -5.03 1.57
C ILE A 22 2.48 -3.62 1.18
N THR A 23 1.59 -2.64 1.24
CA THR A 23 1.91 -1.24 0.89
C THR A 23 3.02 -0.69 1.78
N LEU A 24 2.94 -0.93 3.09
CA LEU A 24 3.94 -0.50 4.06
C LEU A 24 5.30 -1.13 3.76
N ILE A 25 5.33 -2.44 3.51
CA ILE A 25 6.57 -3.17 3.21
C ILE A 25 7.18 -2.68 1.90
N ILE A 26 6.39 -2.60 0.82
CA ILE A 26 6.87 -2.17 -0.49
C ILE A 26 7.39 -0.73 -0.44
N SER A 27 6.68 0.19 0.21
CA SER A 27 7.13 1.59 0.30
C SER A 27 8.39 1.74 1.15
N ALA A 28 8.52 0.96 2.24
CA ALA A 28 9.75 0.91 3.03
C ALA A 28 10.92 0.39 2.20
N ILE A 29 10.77 -0.72 1.48
CA ILE A 29 11.81 -1.29 0.62
C ILE A 29 12.18 -0.30 -0.49
N LEU A 30 11.20 0.26 -1.21
CA LEU A 30 11.45 1.24 -2.29
C LEU A 30 12.22 2.46 -1.78
N SER A 31 11.95 2.92 -0.56
CA SER A 31 12.66 4.07 0.04
C SER A 31 14.13 3.81 0.34
N LEU A 32 14.56 2.54 0.45
CA LEU A 32 15.97 2.20 0.55
C LEU A 32 16.72 2.50 -0.75
N PHE A 33 16.06 2.37 -1.91
CA PHE A 33 16.66 2.57 -3.23
C PHE A 33 16.40 3.97 -3.80
N ILE A 34 15.22 4.54 -3.55
CA ILE A 34 14.77 5.83 -4.11
C ILE A 34 14.75 6.89 -3.02
N LYS A 35 15.60 7.93 -3.15
CA LYS A 35 15.69 9.02 -2.16
C LYS A 35 14.48 9.96 -2.17
N LYS A 36 13.82 10.12 -3.32
CA LYS A 36 12.72 11.09 -3.50
C LYS A 36 11.39 10.43 -3.18
N ARG A 37 10.84 10.69 -1.98
CA ARG A 37 9.55 10.14 -1.50
C ARG A 37 8.39 10.36 -2.46
N ILE A 38 8.35 11.52 -3.11
CA ILE A 38 7.30 11.88 -4.08
C ILE A 38 7.20 10.84 -5.19
N PHE A 39 8.33 10.34 -5.71
CA PHE A 39 8.31 9.30 -6.76
C PHE A 39 7.68 7.99 -6.28
N ILE A 40 7.98 7.57 -5.04
CA ILE A 40 7.43 6.35 -4.45
C ILE A 40 5.92 6.49 -4.25
N LEU A 41 5.47 7.62 -3.69
CA LEU A 41 4.06 7.88 -3.46
C LEU A 41 3.26 7.99 -4.76
N SER A 42 3.79 8.71 -5.77
CA SER A 42 3.16 8.80 -7.08
C SER A 42 3.07 7.44 -7.77
N PHE A 43 4.11 6.61 -7.66
CA PHE A 43 4.10 5.26 -8.20
C PHE A 43 3.01 4.40 -7.53
N ILE A 44 2.96 4.38 -6.20
CA ILE A 44 1.94 3.63 -5.44
C ILE A 44 0.53 4.14 -5.78
N PHE A 45 0.35 5.45 -5.92
CA PHE A 45 -0.93 6.03 -6.34
C PHE A 45 -1.37 5.52 -7.71
N ILE A 46 -0.49 5.54 -8.71
CA ILE A 46 -0.80 5.04 -10.06
C ILE A 46 -1.14 3.55 -10.03
N VAL A 47 -0.37 2.74 -9.31
CA VAL A 47 -0.63 1.30 -9.16
C VAL A 47 -2.02 1.06 -8.56
N TYR A 48 -2.38 1.78 -7.50
CA TYR A 48 -3.68 1.64 -6.87
C TYR A 48 -4.84 2.15 -7.74
N ILE A 49 -4.65 3.22 -8.50
CA ILE A 49 -5.63 3.68 -9.51
C ILE A 49 -5.89 2.54 -10.51
N ILE A 50 -4.84 1.93 -11.08
CA ILE A 50 -4.98 0.84 -12.04
C ILE A 50 -5.68 -0.35 -11.41
N LEU A 51 -5.27 -0.77 -10.20
CA LEU A 51 -5.90 -1.88 -9.48
C LEU A 51 -7.39 -1.62 -9.21
N THR A 52 -7.75 -0.38 -8.92
CA THR A 52 -9.12 0.02 -8.63
C THR A 52 -10.05 -0.23 -9.83
N PHE A 53 -9.58 0.01 -11.05
CA PHE A 53 -10.38 -0.16 -12.26
C PHE A 53 -10.22 -1.52 -12.95
N THR A 54 -9.20 -2.31 -12.57
CA THR A 54 -8.92 -3.61 -13.20
C THR A 54 -9.32 -4.81 -12.34
N ILE A 55 -9.07 -4.75 -11.03
CA ILE A 55 -9.31 -5.87 -10.10
C ILE A 55 -10.51 -5.57 -9.19
N PHE A 56 -10.62 -4.33 -8.72
CA PHE A 56 -11.66 -3.91 -7.79
C PHE A 56 -12.77 -3.11 -8.50
N ASN A 57 -13.58 -2.39 -7.72
CA ASN A 57 -14.64 -1.51 -8.20
C ASN A 57 -14.36 -0.04 -7.85
N SER A 58 -15.17 0.87 -8.37
CA SER A 58 -15.04 2.31 -8.10
C SER A 58 -15.16 2.69 -6.62
N SER A 59 -15.88 1.91 -5.79
CA SER A 59 -15.97 2.14 -4.35
C SER A 59 -14.62 1.97 -3.64
N PHE A 60 -13.70 1.21 -4.22
CA PHE A 60 -12.35 1.03 -3.68
C PHE A 60 -11.49 2.30 -3.77
N LEU A 61 -11.85 3.29 -4.61
CA LEU A 61 -11.16 4.59 -4.68
C LEU A 61 -11.08 5.29 -3.32
N VAL A 62 -12.08 5.09 -2.44
CA VAL A 62 -12.12 5.68 -1.09
C VAL A 62 -10.95 5.19 -0.22
N TRP A 63 -10.42 4.00 -0.49
CA TRP A 63 -9.29 3.43 0.25
C TRP A 63 -7.92 3.86 -0.27
N VAL A 64 -7.84 4.40 -1.50
CA VAL A 64 -6.57 4.82 -2.11
C VAL A 64 -5.83 5.87 -1.26
N PRO A 65 -6.48 6.94 -0.74
CA PRO A 65 -5.81 7.87 0.17
C PRO A 65 -5.25 7.21 1.43
N VAL A 66 -5.95 6.21 1.98
CA VAL A 66 -5.49 5.46 3.16
C VAL A 66 -4.20 4.72 2.84
N TYR A 67 -4.13 4.03 1.71
CA TYR A 67 -2.91 3.36 1.28
C TYR A 67 -1.77 4.33 0.97
N ILE A 68 -2.04 5.55 0.51
CA ILE A 68 -1.02 6.58 0.33
C ILE A 68 -0.45 7.05 1.67
N ILE A 69 -1.29 7.24 2.70
CA ILE A 69 -0.82 7.56 4.05
C ILE A 69 0.05 6.44 4.60
N ILE A 70 -0.37 5.18 4.44
CA ILE A 70 0.40 4.02 4.86
C ILE A 70 1.73 3.94 4.10
N ALA A 71 1.70 4.18 2.78
CA ALA A 71 2.89 4.22 1.95
C ALA A 71 3.87 5.28 2.46
N TYR A 72 3.38 6.48 2.78
CA TYR A 72 4.18 7.55 3.34
C TYR A 72 4.85 7.12 4.66
N ILE A 73 4.09 6.52 5.57
CA ILE A 73 4.63 5.96 6.82
C ILE A 73 5.73 4.93 6.53
N GLY A 74 5.52 4.01 5.60
CA GLY A 74 6.55 3.04 5.21
C GLY A 74 7.81 3.70 4.64
N THR A 75 7.68 4.79 3.85
CA THR A 75 8.86 5.54 3.39
C THR A 75 9.64 6.20 4.52
N LEU A 76 8.97 6.64 5.60
CA LEU A 76 9.65 7.17 6.80
C LEU A 76 10.47 6.08 7.50
N PHE A 77 9.91 4.88 7.61
CA PHE A 77 10.61 3.73 8.20
C PHE A 77 11.85 3.37 7.39
N GLY A 78 11.72 3.20 6.07
CA GLY A 78 12.87 2.84 5.25
C GLY A 78 13.92 3.96 5.15
N ASP A 79 13.51 5.23 5.13
CA ASP A 79 14.47 6.35 5.23
C ASP A 79 15.22 6.36 6.56
N SER A 80 14.54 6.03 7.68
CA SER A 80 15.18 5.91 8.99
C SER A 80 16.23 4.81 8.99
N ILE A 81 15.91 3.64 8.43
CA ILE A 81 16.85 2.52 8.27
C ILE A 81 18.05 2.93 7.41
N ARG A 82 17.82 3.63 6.29
CA ARG A 82 18.89 4.13 5.42
C ARG A 82 19.80 5.12 6.15
N PHE A 83 19.23 5.99 7.00
CA PHE A 83 19.99 6.94 7.79
C PHE A 83 20.94 6.24 8.77
N PHE A 84 20.49 5.19 9.46
CA PHE A 84 21.35 4.41 10.35
C PHE A 84 22.45 3.63 9.61
N LYS A 85 22.18 3.15 8.39
CA LYS A 85 23.18 2.40 7.60
C LYS A 85 24.31 3.26 7.04
N ASN A 86 24.03 4.53 6.75
CA ASN A 86 24.99 5.46 6.15
C ASN A 86 25.77 6.29 7.20
N LYS A 87 25.55 6.03 8.49
CA LYS A 87 26.31 6.61 9.60
C LYS A 87 27.42 5.67 10.02
#